data_AF-A0A202F5S9-F1
#
_entry.id   AF-A0A202F5S9-F1
#
_cell.length_a   1.000
_cell.length_b   1.000
_cell.length_c   1.000
_cell.angle_alpha   90.00
_cell.angle_beta   90.00
_cell.angle_gamma   90.00
#
_symmetry.space_group_name_H-M   'P 1'
#
loop_
_entity.id
_entity.type
_entity.pdbx_description
1 polymer ?
#
loop_
_entity_poly.entity_id
_entity_poly.type
_entity_poly.pdbx_seq_one_letter_code
_entity_poly.pdbx_strand_id
1 'polypeptide(L)'
;MTEINQDVLDINEALNRYKDTSESVGYADGSIAEVMSERDNANNLDDKEAYSNMIERTDAMKAMIKDDQAKAREDVKRAFEHYYS
;
A
#
# COMPACT_ATOMS: atom_id res chain seq x y z
N MET A 1 28.19 -22.52 0.44
CA MET A 1 28.01 -21.29 -0.35
C MET A 1 26.54 -21.16 -0.76
N THR A 2 25.62 -21.22 0.20
CA THR A 2 24.18 -21.39 -0.06
C THR A 2 23.34 -20.39 0.72
N GLU A 3 23.79 -19.98 1.91
CA GLU A 3 23.08 -19.03 2.79
C GLU A 3 23.13 -17.59 2.27
N ILE A 4 24.31 -17.07 1.89
CA ILE A 4 24.47 -15.71 1.30
C ILE A 4 23.57 -15.48 0.07
N ASN A 5 23.36 -16.51 -0.74
CA ASN A 5 22.49 -16.42 -1.91
C ASN A 5 21.01 -16.38 -1.52
N GLN A 6 20.61 -17.04 -0.43
CA GLN A 6 19.24 -17.03 0.05
C GLN A 6 18.88 -15.69 0.70
N ASP A 7 19.78 -15.13 1.52
CA ASP A 7 19.54 -13.83 2.16
C ASP A 7 19.35 -12.69 1.14
N VAL A 8 20.14 -12.70 0.07
CA VAL A 8 19.99 -11.73 -1.03
C VAL A 8 18.65 -11.89 -1.75
N LEU A 9 18.16 -13.13 -1.91
CA LEU A 9 16.83 -13.37 -2.49
C LEU A 9 15.73 -12.86 -1.57
N ASP A 10 15.82 -13.13 -0.27
CA ASP A 10 14.84 -12.70 0.72
C ASP A 10 14.78 -11.17 0.83
N ILE A 11 15.94 -10.49 0.78
CA ILE A 11 16.02 -9.03 0.71
C ILE A 11 15.32 -8.51 -0.55
N ASN A 12 15.59 -9.10 -1.71
CA ASN A 12 14.98 -8.68 -2.97
C ASN A 12 13.46 -8.88 -2.98
N GLU A 13 12.96 -10.00 -2.44
CA GLU A 13 11.53 -10.25 -2.32
C GLU A 13 10.87 -9.21 -1.39
N ALA A 14 11.46 -8.95 -0.23
CA ALA A 14 10.94 -7.98 0.72
C ALA A 14 10.93 -6.55 0.14
N LEU A 15 11.98 -6.16 -0.61
CA LEU A 15 12.04 -4.86 -1.31
C LEU A 15 10.99 -4.75 -2.40
N ASN A 16 10.78 -5.80 -3.20
CA ASN A 16 9.74 -5.82 -4.24
C ASN A 16 8.35 -5.66 -3.61
N ARG A 17 8.07 -6.43 -2.54
CA ARG A 17 6.79 -6.33 -1.83
C ARG A 17 6.56 -4.96 -1.21
N TYR A 18 7.61 -4.35 -0.65
CA TYR A 18 7.54 -2.99 -0.12
C TYR A 18 7.28 -1.96 -1.22
N LYS A 19 7.91 -2.11 -2.39
CA LYS A 19 7.67 -1.25 -3.55
C LYS A 19 6.22 -1.36 -4.02
N ASP A 20 5.72 -2.57 -4.27
CA ASP A 20 4.39 -2.81 -4.83
C ASP A 20 3.28 -2.29 -3.89
N THR A 21 3.45 -2.48 -2.58
CA THR A 21 2.53 -1.93 -1.57
C THR A 21 2.59 -0.41 -1.53
N SER A 22 3.77 0.20 -1.68
CA SER A 22 3.93 1.66 -1.73
C SER A 22 3.25 2.27 -2.96
N GLU A 23 3.40 1.66 -4.13
CA GLU A 23 2.71 2.06 -5.36
C GLU A 23 1.20 1.97 -5.19
N SER A 24 0.72 0.87 -4.61
CA SER A 24 -0.71 0.64 -4.34
C SER A 24 -1.31 1.69 -3.41
N VAL A 25 -0.59 2.12 -2.36
CA VAL A 25 -1.02 3.23 -1.48
C VAL A 25 -1.14 4.53 -2.29
N GLY A 26 -0.14 4.83 -3.13
CA GLY A 26 -0.16 6.03 -3.98
C GLY A 26 -1.33 6.05 -4.96
N TYR A 27 -1.63 4.91 -5.61
CA TYR A 27 -2.80 4.78 -6.48
C TYR A 27 -4.12 4.99 -5.71
N ALA A 28 -4.25 4.41 -4.51
CA ALA A 28 -5.42 4.60 -3.67
C ALA A 28 -5.63 6.08 -3.29
N ASP A 29 -4.57 6.78 -2.90
CA ASP A 29 -4.63 8.22 -2.60
C ASP A 29 -5.06 9.04 -3.82
N GLY A 30 -4.54 8.71 -5.01
CA GLY A 30 -4.94 9.35 -6.27
C GLY A 30 -6.42 9.11 -6.59
N SER A 31 -6.89 7.87 -6.52
CA SER A 31 -8.29 7.53 -6.76
C SER A 31 -9.24 8.18 -5.76
N ILE A 32 -8.86 8.28 -4.47
CA ILE A 32 -9.67 9.00 -3.48
C ILE A 32 -9.79 10.48 -3.84
N ALA A 33 -8.70 11.12 -4.27
CA ALA A 33 -8.72 12.53 -4.66
C ALA A 33 -9.65 12.77 -5.86
N GLU A 34 -9.64 11.88 -6.85
CA GLU A 34 -10.57 11.92 -7.99
C GLU A 34 -12.03 11.78 -7.54
N VAL A 35 -12.34 10.78 -6.69
CA VAL A 35 -13.70 10.56 -6.19
C VAL A 35 -14.18 11.71 -5.30
N MET A 36 -13.30 12.34 -4.52
CA MET A 36 -13.61 13.54 -3.75
C MET A 36 -14.01 14.71 -4.66
N SER A 37 -13.31 14.89 -5.79
CA SER A 37 -13.66 15.91 -6.79
C SER A 37 -15.04 15.65 -7.39
N GLU A 38 -15.36 14.41 -7.76
CA GLU A 38 -16.68 14.03 -8.28
C GLU A 38 -17.79 14.27 -7.26
N ARG A 39 -17.56 13.91 -5.99
CA ARG A 39 -18.49 14.20 -4.88
C ARG A 39 -18.77 15.69 -4.74
N ASP A 40 -17.74 16.51 -4.80
CA ASP A 40 -17.87 17.96 -4.60
C ASP A 40 -18.62 18.62 -5.77
N ASN A 41 -18.53 18.05 -6.97
CA ASN A 41 -19.23 18.50 -8.18
C ASN A 41 -20.66 17.92 -8.32
N ALA A 42 -21.04 16.91 -7.54
CA ALA A 42 -22.37 16.32 -7.61
C ALA A 42 -23.46 17.31 -7.17
N ASN A 43 -24.60 17.30 -7.86
CA ASN A 43 -25.72 18.24 -7.62
C ASN A 43 -26.90 17.64 -6.85
N ASN A 44 -26.86 16.34 -6.56
CA ASN A 44 -27.87 15.66 -5.74
C ASN A 44 -27.19 14.99 -4.53
N LEU A 45 -28.00 14.67 -3.52
CA LEU A 45 -27.49 14.10 -2.26
C LEU A 45 -27.13 12.62 -2.41
N ASP A 46 -27.87 11.87 -3.23
CA ASP A 46 -27.67 10.42 -3.41
C ASP A 46 -26.30 10.12 -4.02
N ASP A 47 -25.87 10.87 -5.04
CA ASP A 47 -24.55 10.75 -5.66
C ASP A 47 -23.45 11.15 -4.67
N LYS A 48 -23.66 12.22 -3.89
CA LYS A 48 -22.70 12.62 -2.85
C LYS A 48 -22.50 11.53 -1.80
N GLU A 49 -23.58 10.87 -1.40
CA GLU A 49 -23.54 9.74 -0.47
C GLU A 49 -22.83 8.53 -1.11
N ALA A 50 -23.14 8.22 -2.37
CA ALA A 50 -22.48 7.14 -3.10
C ALA A 50 -20.96 7.35 -3.20
N TYR A 51 -20.50 8.55 -3.58
CA TYR A 51 -19.08 8.87 -3.63
C TYR A 51 -18.42 8.87 -2.25
N SER A 52 -19.13 9.34 -1.21
CA SER A 52 -18.62 9.28 0.17
C SER A 52 -18.40 7.83 0.63
N ASN A 53 -19.36 6.95 0.35
CA ASN A 53 -19.24 5.51 0.61
C ASN A 53 -18.08 4.87 -0.17
N MET A 54 -17.83 5.31 -1.41
CA MET A 54 -16.69 4.85 -2.20
C MET A 54 -15.35 5.30 -1.58
N ILE A 55 -15.25 6.55 -1.14
CA ILE A 55 -14.06 7.07 -0.45
C ILE A 55 -13.78 6.24 0.80
N GLU A 56 -14.78 6.01 1.66
CA GLU A 56 -14.61 5.22 2.89
C GLU A 56 -14.11 3.80 2.62
N ARG A 57 -14.66 3.13 1.61
CA ARG A 57 -14.21 1.78 1.22
C ARG A 57 -12.78 1.78 0.72
N THR A 58 -12.41 2.73 -0.14
CA THR A 58 -11.04 2.84 -0.65
C THR A 58 -10.06 3.17 0.48
N ASP A 59 -10.44 4.03 1.42
CA ASP A 59 -9.59 4.36 2.57
C ASP A 59 -9.40 3.17 3.51
N ALA A 60 -10.44 2.35 3.72
CA ALA A 60 -10.34 1.10 4.48
C ALA A 60 -9.39 0.10 3.80
N MET A 61 -9.48 -0.05 2.46
CA MET A 61 -8.55 -0.90 1.71
C MET A 61 -7.12 -0.35 1.77
N LYS A 62 -6.94 0.97 1.68
CA LYS A 62 -5.63 1.62 1.83
C LYS A 62 -5.01 1.35 3.19
N ALA A 63 -5.81 1.33 4.27
CA ALA A 63 -5.33 0.99 5.60
C ALA A 63 -4.78 -0.44 5.66
N MET A 64 -5.42 -1.41 5.01
CA MET A 64 -4.91 -2.79 4.91
C MET A 64 -3.59 -2.85 4.14
N ILE A 65 -3.49 -2.14 3.01
CA ILE A 65 -2.26 -2.09 2.22
C ILE A 65 -1.11 -1.44 3.01
N LYS A 66 -1.40 -0.42 3.82
CA LYS A 66 -0.40 0.21 4.71
C LYS A 66 0.12 -0.73 5.79
N ASP A 67 -0.73 -1.62 6.32
CA ASP A 67 -0.30 -2.66 7.25
C ASP A 67 0.65 -3.66 6.56
N ASP A 68 0.32 -4.09 5.34
CA ASP A 68 1.20 -4.95 4.53
C ASP A 68 2.51 -4.25 4.14
N GLN A 69 2.46 -2.96 3.83
CA GLN A 69 3.65 -2.13 3.59
C GLN A 69 4.55 -2.07 4.84
N ALA A 70 3.96 -1.91 6.04
CA ALA A 70 4.70 -1.90 7.29
C ALA A 70 5.38 -3.25 7.56
N LYS A 71 4.68 -4.37 7.34
CA LYS A 71 5.23 -5.72 7.43
C LYS A 71 6.37 -5.95 6.45
N ALA A 72 6.19 -5.59 5.17
CA ALA A 72 7.24 -5.70 4.17
C ALA A 72 8.49 -4.88 4.55
N ARG A 73 8.31 -3.70 5.15
CA ARG A 73 9.43 -2.90 5.67
C ARG A 73 10.17 -3.61 6.81
N GLU A 74 9.45 -4.29 7.71
CA GLU A 74 10.06 -5.09 8.78
C GLU A 74 10.76 -6.33 8.25
N ASP A 75 10.23 -6.98 7.21
CA ASP A 75 10.88 -8.08 6.51
C ASP A 75 12.21 -7.63 5.90
N VAL A 76 12.22 -6.48 5.21
CA VAL A 76 13.46 -5.87 4.67
C VAL A 76 14.49 -5.68 5.79
N LYS A 77 14.09 -5.07 6.91
CA LYS A 77 15.01 -4.85 8.04
C LYS A 77 15.59 -6.16 8.57
N ARG A 78 14.75 -7.17 8.83
CA ARG A 78 15.19 -8.48 9.34
C ARG A 78 16.13 -9.19 8.37
N ALA A 79 15.85 -9.14 7.08
CA ALA A 79 16.68 -9.76 6.05
C ALA A 79 18.07 -9.08 5.97
N PHE A 80 18.12 -7.75 6.06
CA PHE A 80 19.39 -7.03 6.16
C PHE A 80 20.15 -7.31 7.46
N GLU A 81 19.47 -7.37 8.61
CA GLU A 81 20.09 -7.70 9.89
C GLU A 81 20.71 -9.11 9.88
N HIS A 82 20.01 -10.10 9.31
CA HIS A 82 20.52 -11.47 9.16
C HIS A 82 21.72 -11.55 8.21
N TYR A 83 21.69 -10.82 7.08
CA TYR A 83 22.79 -10.82 6.12
C TYR A 83 24.11 -10.27 6.69
N TYR A 84 24.04 -9.33 7.65
CA TYR A 84 25.21 -8.68 8.26
C TYR A 84 25.61 -9.25 9.63
N SER A 85 24.88 -10.24 10.16
CA SER A 85 25.19 -10.94 11.42
C SER A 85 26.14 -12.11 11.23
#